data_AF-A0A7S7AFY5-F1
#
_entry.id   AF-A0A7S7AFY5-F1
#
_cell.length_a   1.000
_cell.length_b   1.000
_cell.length_c   1.000
_cell.angle_alpha   90.00
_cell.angle_beta   90.00
_cell.angle_gamma   90.00
#
_symmetry.space_group_name_H-M   'P 1'
#
loop_
_entity.id
_entity.type
_entity.pdbx_description
1 polymer ?
#
loop_
_entity_poly.entity_id
_entity_poly.type
_entity_poly.pdbx_seq_one_letter_code
_entity_poly.pdbx_strand_id
1 'polypeptide(L)'
;MLDKRYQVFITTSGKEMQPERMIVSQTLIGMGFFSWGLEQRTPLSTAFARRQIDDCDYVLLLLGSQYGEQSVSGVSYMHLEYIYAVTKQKPVIVFLHEAPESRDATLQESRAELKEKFYEFRNQLQREVEQVVTYRTLRDLELSVRSYMPQMLERYPVVGWVRPQNIQVLQDEIDRLKTQLAQVKHSQAPKEADPFLTLPKVSIHDVFNFDYRVHAYQDGNFKEMNPIREMTWIEILKVLSVEFRQKTPEDSFSKVLNEYLNRSGLADVQVSMPRVHAVARAQINVRALHTIKQQMRQNDWIVPIGRDDRQRMLWQITSKALRLLENSQMLGARSLII
;
A
#
# COMPACT_ATOMS: atom_id res chain seq x y z
N MET A 1 13.68 -25.73 8.04
CA MET A 1 12.34 -25.23 8.39
C MET A 1 12.54 -24.24 9.53
N LEU A 2 12.02 -23.01 9.44
CA LEU A 2 12.19 -22.03 10.53
C LEU A 2 11.34 -22.45 11.73
N ASP A 3 11.91 -22.38 12.95
CA ASP A 3 11.18 -22.60 14.21
C ASP A 3 10.25 -21.40 14.44
N LYS A 4 9.01 -21.53 13.97
CA LYS A 4 7.98 -20.49 14.03
C LYS A 4 7.05 -20.75 15.21
N ARG A 5 6.83 -19.72 16.02
CA ARG A 5 5.88 -19.69 17.13
C ARG A 5 4.78 -18.70 16.83
N TYR A 6 3.64 -18.82 17.52
CA TYR A 6 2.51 -17.92 17.33
C TYR A 6 2.02 -17.39 18.67
N GLN A 7 1.58 -16.13 18.68
CA GLN A 7 0.99 -15.48 19.84
C GLN A 7 -0.52 -15.61 19.82
N VAL A 8 -1.09 -16.17 20.89
CA VAL A 8 -2.52 -16.40 21.05
C VAL A 8 -3.04 -15.53 22.18
N PHE A 9 -3.95 -14.62 21.85
CA PHE A 9 -4.69 -13.81 22.82
C PHE A 9 -5.91 -14.57 23.32
N ILE A 10 -5.97 -14.86 24.62
CA ILE A 10 -7.04 -15.59 25.28
C ILE A 10 -7.99 -14.59 25.93
N THR A 11 -9.24 -14.60 25.51
CA THR A 11 -10.32 -13.81 26.10
C THR A 11 -11.40 -14.71 26.69
N THR A 12 -11.83 -14.42 27.92
CA THR A 12 -12.84 -15.20 28.66
C THR A 12 -13.97 -14.36 29.25
N SER A 13 -15.07 -14.99 29.68
CA SER A 13 -16.21 -14.32 30.34
C SER A 13 -15.88 -13.75 31.71
N GLY A 14 -14.83 -14.22 32.39
CA GLY A 14 -14.40 -13.57 33.62
C GLY A 14 -13.60 -14.48 34.55
N LYS A 15 -13.69 -14.17 35.85
CA LYS A 15 -12.95 -14.83 36.93
C LYS A 15 -13.42 -16.28 37.15
N GLU A 16 -14.66 -16.57 36.82
CA GLU A 16 -15.28 -17.90 36.90
C GLU A 16 -14.62 -18.93 35.96
N MET A 17 -13.88 -18.45 34.96
CA MET A 17 -13.20 -19.27 33.95
C MET A 17 -11.72 -19.55 34.29
N GLN A 18 -11.32 -19.40 35.56
CA GLN A 18 -9.92 -19.59 35.95
C GLN A 18 -9.39 -21.00 35.62
N PRO A 19 -10.11 -22.10 35.91
CA PRO A 19 -9.61 -23.45 35.59
C PRO A 19 -9.43 -23.66 34.08
N GLU A 20 -10.39 -23.20 33.28
CA GLU A 20 -10.36 -23.29 31.82
C GLU A 20 -9.19 -22.49 31.25
N ARG A 21 -9.00 -21.24 31.71
CA ARG A 21 -7.87 -20.41 31.29
C ARG A 21 -6.53 -21.05 31.59
N MET A 22 -6.39 -21.64 32.78
CA MET A 22 -5.14 -22.29 33.19
C MET A 22 -4.79 -23.43 32.24
N ILE A 23 -5.74 -24.33 31.98
CA ILE A 23 -5.53 -25.47 31.08
C ILE A 23 -5.26 -25.02 29.66
N VAL A 24 -6.02 -24.07 29.14
CA VAL A 24 -5.81 -23.56 27.77
C VAL A 24 -4.44 -22.92 27.63
N SER A 25 -4.02 -22.11 28.60
CA SER A 25 -2.69 -21.46 28.59
C SER A 25 -1.58 -22.49 28.66
N GLN A 26 -1.65 -23.45 29.59
CA GLN A 26 -0.64 -24.52 29.72
C GLN A 26 -0.58 -25.40 28.47
N THR A 27 -1.72 -25.70 27.85
CA THR A 27 -1.79 -26.49 26.62
C THR A 27 -1.12 -25.76 25.47
N LEU A 28 -1.47 -24.49 25.26
CA LEU A 28 -0.87 -23.64 24.22
C LEU A 28 0.66 -23.52 24.41
N ILE A 29 1.12 -23.25 25.64
CA ILE A 29 2.55 -23.19 25.96
C ILE A 29 3.23 -24.53 25.66
N GLY A 30 2.63 -25.65 26.07
CA GLY A 30 3.14 -26.99 25.80
C GLY A 30 3.19 -27.35 24.30
N MET A 31 2.38 -26.69 23.48
CA MET A 31 2.40 -26.79 22.02
C MET A 31 3.35 -25.79 21.36
N GLY A 32 4.05 -24.94 22.12
CA GLY A 32 5.02 -23.97 21.61
C GLY A 32 4.45 -22.58 21.25
N PHE A 33 3.18 -22.31 21.59
CA PHE A 33 2.55 -21.00 21.40
C PHE A 33 2.89 -20.05 22.55
N PHE A 34 2.89 -18.74 22.28
CA PHE A 34 2.87 -17.72 23.31
C PHE A 34 1.42 -17.44 23.70
N SER A 35 1.00 -17.87 24.89
CA SER A 35 -0.34 -17.56 25.42
C SER A 35 -0.33 -16.26 26.21
N TRP A 36 -1.28 -15.37 25.95
CA TRP A 36 -1.48 -14.16 26.74
C TRP A 36 -2.98 -13.96 27.01
N GLY A 37 -3.36 -13.55 28.22
CA GLY A 37 -4.75 -13.25 28.55
C GLY A 37 -4.87 -12.43 29.83
N LEU A 38 -6.00 -11.74 30.01
CA LEU A 38 -6.29 -10.98 31.24
C LEU A 38 -7.12 -11.82 32.22
N GLU A 39 -6.74 -11.77 33.49
CA GLU A 39 -7.51 -12.40 34.57
C GLU A 39 -8.65 -11.52 35.08
N GLN A 40 -8.46 -10.20 35.08
CA GLN A 40 -9.44 -9.22 35.52
C GLN A 40 -9.52 -8.08 34.52
N ARG A 41 -10.72 -7.55 34.28
CA ARG A 41 -10.94 -6.49 33.30
C ARG A 41 -11.42 -5.21 33.96
N THR A 42 -10.74 -4.14 33.62
CA THR A 42 -10.99 -2.80 34.11
C THR A 42 -10.93 -1.83 32.92
N PRO A 43 -11.41 -0.58 33.10
CA PRO A 43 -11.23 0.44 32.07
C PRO A 43 -9.77 0.62 31.65
N LEU A 44 -8.83 0.50 32.60
CA LEU A 44 -7.39 0.58 32.35
C LEU A 44 -6.87 -0.64 31.58
N SER A 45 -7.35 -1.85 31.90
CA SER A 45 -6.90 -3.08 31.23
C SER A 45 -7.33 -3.15 29.76
N THR A 46 -8.38 -2.42 29.38
CA THR A 46 -8.91 -2.39 28.00
C THR A 46 -7.87 -1.90 26.98
N ALA A 47 -7.07 -0.90 27.34
CA ALA A 47 -6.01 -0.40 26.46
C ALA A 47 -4.91 -1.46 26.25
N PHE A 48 -4.55 -2.19 27.31
CA PHE A 48 -3.59 -3.30 27.22
C PHE A 48 -4.14 -4.45 26.38
N ALA A 49 -5.40 -4.83 26.59
CA ALA A 49 -6.06 -5.88 25.79
C ALA A 49 -6.03 -5.56 24.29
N ARG A 50 -6.40 -4.34 23.89
CA ARG A 50 -6.37 -3.91 22.48
C ARG A 50 -4.98 -3.99 21.87
N ARG A 51 -3.97 -3.52 22.58
CA ARG A 51 -2.57 -3.61 22.12
C ARG A 51 -2.14 -5.07 21.92
N GLN A 52 -2.50 -5.95 22.86
CA GLN A 52 -2.16 -7.37 22.73
C GLN A 52 -2.93 -8.05 21.60
N ILE A 53 -4.17 -7.65 21.33
CA ILE A 53 -4.91 -8.11 20.15
C ILE A 53 -4.23 -7.64 18.85
N ASP A 54 -3.75 -6.40 18.81
CA ASP A 54 -2.99 -5.89 17.65
C ASP A 54 -1.74 -6.73 17.35
N ASP A 55 -1.02 -7.13 18.40
CA ASP A 55 0.24 -7.88 18.29
C ASP A 55 0.05 -9.41 18.15
N CYS A 56 -1.13 -9.96 18.47
CA CYS A 56 -1.37 -11.40 18.43
C CYS A 56 -1.56 -11.94 17.00
N ASP A 57 -1.28 -13.23 16.84
CA ASP A 57 -1.50 -13.98 15.61
C ASP A 57 -2.91 -14.58 15.55
N TYR A 58 -3.43 -15.05 16.69
CA TYR A 58 -4.76 -15.66 16.82
C TYR A 58 -5.47 -15.17 18.08
N VAL A 59 -6.79 -15.13 18.03
CA VAL A 59 -7.64 -14.87 19.21
C VAL A 59 -8.41 -16.14 19.56
N LEU A 60 -8.30 -16.54 20.82
CA LEU A 60 -9.03 -17.66 21.40
C LEU A 60 -10.03 -17.12 22.42
N LEU A 61 -11.32 -17.32 22.15
CA LEU A 61 -12.40 -16.88 23.04
C LEU A 61 -12.98 -18.09 23.78
N LEU A 62 -13.02 -18.04 25.11
CA LEU A 62 -13.67 -19.04 25.96
C LEU A 62 -14.95 -18.44 26.56
N LEU A 63 -16.08 -19.06 26.28
CA LEU A 63 -17.36 -18.67 26.88
C LEU A 63 -17.86 -19.76 27.82
N GLY A 64 -18.03 -19.40 29.10
CA GLY A 64 -18.59 -20.27 30.14
C GLY A 64 -20.10 -20.09 30.30
N SER A 65 -20.51 -19.51 31.42
CA SER A 65 -21.92 -19.32 31.84
C SER A 65 -22.26 -17.89 32.28
N GLN A 66 -21.33 -16.93 32.12
CA GLN A 66 -21.54 -15.53 32.48
C GLN A 66 -21.28 -14.61 31.30
N TYR A 67 -21.96 -13.45 31.27
CA TYR A 67 -21.67 -12.42 30.27
C TYR A 67 -20.36 -11.69 30.57
N GLY A 68 -20.04 -11.56 31.85
CA GLY A 68 -18.78 -11.01 32.33
C GLY A 68 -18.83 -9.56 32.80
N GLU A 69 -17.66 -9.04 33.19
CA GLU A 69 -17.48 -7.66 33.62
C GLU A 69 -17.83 -6.69 32.48
N GLN A 70 -18.67 -5.71 32.77
CA GLN A 70 -19.18 -4.75 31.80
C GLN A 70 -18.36 -3.46 31.80
N SER A 71 -18.24 -2.85 30.63
CA SER A 71 -17.77 -1.47 30.49
C SER A 71 -18.83 -0.47 30.97
N VAL A 72 -18.46 0.81 30.98
CA VAL A 72 -19.40 1.92 31.24
C VAL A 72 -20.57 1.98 30.24
N SER A 73 -20.46 1.35 29.06
CA SER A 73 -21.54 1.26 28.08
C SER A 73 -22.45 0.05 28.29
N GLY A 74 -22.20 -0.77 29.32
CA GLY A 74 -23.01 -1.96 29.63
C GLY A 74 -22.73 -3.16 28.72
N VAL A 75 -21.69 -3.10 27.88
CA VAL A 75 -21.20 -4.21 27.04
C VAL A 75 -20.05 -4.92 27.76
N SER A 76 -20.03 -6.26 27.72
CA SER A 76 -18.95 -7.04 28.33
C SER A 76 -17.61 -6.69 27.69
N TYR A 77 -16.55 -6.58 28.49
CA TYR A 77 -15.20 -6.36 27.98
C TYR A 77 -14.76 -7.48 27.01
N MET A 78 -15.15 -8.73 27.25
CA MET A 78 -14.86 -9.83 26.32
C MET A 78 -15.58 -9.65 24.98
N HIS A 79 -16.84 -9.19 25.00
CA HIS A 79 -17.58 -8.88 23.78
C HIS A 79 -16.90 -7.72 23.03
N LEU A 80 -16.45 -6.67 23.73
CA LEU A 80 -15.67 -5.58 23.12
C LEU A 80 -14.34 -6.06 22.53
N GLU A 81 -13.64 -6.99 23.19
CA GLU A 81 -12.42 -7.63 22.70
C GLU A 81 -12.69 -8.46 21.43
N TYR A 82 -13.79 -9.22 21.39
CA TYR A 82 -14.24 -9.95 20.21
C TYR A 82 -14.50 -9.01 19.03
N ILE A 83 -15.31 -7.97 19.22
CA ILE A 83 -15.58 -6.97 18.18
C ILE A 83 -14.27 -6.37 17.67
N TYR A 84 -13.36 -6.01 18.58
CA TYR A 84 -12.07 -5.45 18.20
C TYR A 84 -11.22 -6.43 17.36
N ALA A 85 -11.12 -7.69 17.78
CA ALA A 85 -10.42 -8.73 17.04
C ALA A 85 -10.96 -8.92 15.63
N VAL A 86 -12.29 -8.96 15.47
CA VAL A 86 -12.96 -9.07 14.17
C VAL A 86 -12.66 -7.84 13.31
N THR A 87 -12.72 -6.63 13.85
CA THR A 87 -12.38 -5.40 13.10
C THR A 87 -10.92 -5.35 12.64
N LYS A 88 -10.02 -6.02 13.39
CA LYS A 88 -8.61 -6.17 13.07
C LYS A 88 -8.31 -7.38 12.17
N GLN A 89 -9.36 -8.09 11.73
CA GLN A 89 -9.25 -9.29 10.89
C GLN A 89 -8.34 -10.37 11.49
N LYS A 90 -8.34 -10.48 12.83
CA LYS A 90 -7.60 -11.53 13.51
C LYS A 90 -8.37 -12.85 13.38
N PRO A 91 -7.72 -13.97 13.02
CA PRO A 91 -8.38 -15.27 13.05
C PRO A 91 -8.85 -15.60 14.48
N VAL A 92 -10.15 -15.88 14.63
CA VAL A 92 -10.79 -16.15 15.93
C VAL A 92 -11.24 -17.60 16.00
N ILE A 93 -10.88 -18.28 17.09
CA ILE A 93 -11.46 -19.58 17.47
C ILE A 93 -12.23 -19.42 18.78
N VAL A 94 -13.44 -19.95 18.82
CA VAL A 94 -14.34 -19.86 19.97
C VAL A 94 -14.55 -21.23 20.58
N PHE A 95 -14.33 -21.36 21.88
CA PHE A 95 -14.73 -22.53 22.66
C PHE A 95 -15.90 -22.17 23.57
N LEU A 96 -17.03 -22.85 23.36
CA LEU A 96 -18.26 -22.66 24.12
C LEU A 96 -18.46 -23.83 25.08
N HIS A 97 -18.84 -23.55 26.32
CA HIS A 97 -19.37 -24.61 27.16
C HIS A 97 -20.65 -25.17 26.50
N GLU A 98 -20.74 -26.50 26.37
CA GLU A 98 -21.82 -27.14 25.63
C GLU A 98 -23.18 -26.88 26.29
N ALA A 99 -23.25 -27.07 27.61
CA ALA A 99 -24.42 -26.84 28.45
C ALA A 99 -24.08 -25.84 29.57
N PRO A 100 -24.11 -24.51 29.33
CA PRO A 100 -23.75 -23.52 30.33
C PRO A 100 -24.53 -23.66 31.65
N GLU A 101 -25.80 -24.05 31.56
CA GLU A 101 -26.72 -24.27 32.68
C GLU A 101 -26.36 -25.48 33.56
N SER A 102 -25.53 -26.40 33.07
CA SER A 102 -25.08 -27.56 33.87
C SER A 102 -23.92 -27.23 34.81
N ARG A 103 -23.35 -26.02 34.72
CA ARG A 103 -22.26 -25.56 35.59
C ARG A 103 -22.80 -25.20 36.97
N ASP A 104 -21.93 -25.26 37.98
CA ASP A 104 -22.27 -24.92 39.36
C ASP A 104 -23.01 -23.60 39.48
N ALA A 105 -24.00 -23.53 40.38
CA ALA A 105 -24.83 -22.35 40.58
C ALA A 105 -24.04 -21.07 40.90
N THR A 106 -22.87 -21.22 41.54
CA THR A 106 -21.95 -20.10 41.85
C THR A 106 -21.27 -19.51 40.61
N LEU A 107 -21.21 -20.26 39.52
CA LEU A 107 -20.63 -19.86 38.23
C LEU A 107 -21.70 -19.34 37.26
N GLN A 108 -22.98 -19.39 37.62
CA GLN A 108 -24.07 -18.90 36.77
C GLN A 108 -24.20 -17.38 36.82
N GLU A 109 -24.69 -16.79 35.73
CA GLU A 109 -25.08 -15.38 35.72
C GLU A 109 -26.31 -15.17 36.62
N SER A 110 -26.15 -14.34 37.64
CA SER A 110 -27.19 -14.07 38.63
C SER A 110 -28.18 -12.99 38.18
N ARG A 111 -27.73 -12.06 37.32
CA ARG A 111 -28.55 -10.94 36.87
C ARG A 111 -29.34 -11.33 35.61
N ALA A 112 -30.66 -11.23 35.67
CA ALA A 112 -31.55 -11.58 34.55
C ALA A 112 -31.18 -10.85 33.24
N GLU A 113 -30.92 -9.54 33.32
CA GLU A 113 -30.51 -8.72 32.17
C GLU A 113 -29.20 -9.20 31.52
N LEU A 114 -28.25 -9.70 32.31
CA LEU A 114 -26.99 -10.20 31.79
C LEU A 114 -27.12 -11.61 31.25
N LYS A 115 -28.03 -12.40 31.81
CA LYS A 115 -28.33 -13.73 31.31
C LYS A 115 -28.87 -13.67 29.89
N GLU A 116 -29.75 -12.71 29.60
CA GLU A 116 -30.24 -12.45 28.24
C GLU A 116 -29.09 -12.06 27.30
N LYS A 117 -28.28 -11.06 27.66
CA LYS A 117 -27.09 -10.64 26.89
C LYS A 117 -26.09 -11.77 26.64
N PHE A 118 -25.91 -12.66 27.63
CA PHE A 118 -25.09 -13.85 27.48
C PHE A 118 -25.60 -14.77 26.38
N TYR A 119 -26.90 -15.09 26.38
CA TYR A 119 -27.48 -15.96 25.35
C TYR A 119 -27.51 -15.29 23.97
N GLU A 120 -27.77 -13.99 23.89
CA GLU A 120 -27.66 -13.23 22.65
C GLU A 120 -26.25 -13.32 22.06
N PHE A 121 -25.23 -13.05 22.88
CA PHE A 121 -23.85 -13.10 22.44
C PHE A 121 -23.40 -14.52 22.09
N ARG A 122 -23.82 -15.53 22.87
CA ARG A 122 -23.56 -16.94 22.56
C ARG A 122 -24.16 -17.33 21.20
N ASN A 123 -25.41 -16.95 20.94
CA ASN A 123 -26.08 -17.20 19.67
C ASN A 123 -25.42 -16.46 18.51
N GLN A 124 -24.94 -15.24 18.74
CA GLN A 124 -24.17 -14.48 17.76
C GLN A 124 -22.89 -15.21 17.38
N LEU A 125 -22.09 -15.64 18.37
CA LEU A 125 -20.84 -16.37 18.12
C LEU A 125 -21.08 -17.65 17.30
N GLN A 126 -22.13 -18.42 17.63
CA GLN A 126 -22.48 -19.63 16.89
C GLN A 126 -22.89 -19.39 15.43
N ARG A 127 -23.38 -18.19 15.10
CA ARG A 127 -23.83 -17.83 13.75
C ARG A 127 -22.75 -17.18 12.92
N GLU A 128 -21.93 -16.33 13.55
CA GLU A 128 -21.00 -15.44 12.85
C GLU A 128 -19.56 -15.97 12.82
N VAL A 129 -19.16 -16.82 13.78
CA VAL A 129 -17.78 -17.33 13.85
C VAL A 129 -17.68 -18.66 13.12
N GLU A 130 -16.68 -18.77 12.24
CA GLU A 130 -16.46 -19.98 11.43
C GLU A 130 -15.92 -21.16 12.25
N GLN A 131 -15.06 -20.90 13.25
CA GLN A 131 -14.46 -21.92 14.10
C GLN A 131 -15.04 -21.87 15.52
N VAL A 132 -16.14 -22.59 15.72
CA VAL A 132 -16.80 -22.76 17.02
C VAL A 132 -16.69 -24.21 17.46
N VAL A 133 -16.14 -24.43 18.66
CA VAL A 133 -15.95 -25.74 19.26
C VAL A 133 -16.68 -25.78 20.60
N THR A 134 -17.42 -26.84 20.87
CA THR A 134 -18.06 -27.03 22.18
C THR A 134 -17.22 -27.93 23.07
N TYR A 135 -17.24 -27.68 24.38
CA TYR A 135 -16.59 -28.54 25.37
C TYR A 135 -17.49 -28.77 26.59
N ARG A 136 -17.31 -29.93 27.25
CA ARG A 136 -18.04 -30.30 28.48
C ARG A 136 -17.18 -30.28 29.73
N THR A 137 -15.90 -30.60 29.59
CA THR A 137 -14.98 -30.77 30.72
C THR A 137 -13.65 -30.10 30.41
N LEU A 138 -12.86 -29.90 31.46
CA LEU A 138 -11.48 -29.41 31.35
C LEU A 138 -10.60 -30.29 30.46
N ARG A 139 -10.75 -31.62 30.56
CA ARG A 139 -10.00 -32.56 29.71
C ARG A 139 -10.42 -32.46 28.26
N ASP A 140 -11.72 -32.33 28.02
CA ASP A 140 -12.28 -32.14 26.67
C ASP A 140 -11.80 -30.83 26.04
N LEU A 141 -11.78 -29.75 26.82
CA LEU A 141 -11.21 -28.46 26.40
C LEU A 141 -9.73 -28.59 26.01
N GLU A 142 -8.92 -29.27 26.83
CA GLU A 142 -7.51 -29.54 26.53
C GLU A 142 -7.34 -30.28 25.19
N LEU A 143 -8.07 -31.38 25.00
CA LEU A 143 -8.02 -32.19 23.79
C LEU A 143 -8.50 -31.41 22.56
N SER A 144 -9.55 -30.60 22.72
CA SER A 144 -10.08 -29.74 21.69
C SER A 144 -9.07 -28.68 21.27
N VAL A 145 -8.39 -27.99 22.20
CA VAL A 145 -7.32 -27.04 21.88
C VAL A 145 -6.19 -27.73 21.10
N ARG A 146 -5.76 -28.93 21.53
CA ARG A 146 -4.71 -29.70 20.83
C ARG A 146 -5.10 -30.10 19.41
N SER A 147 -6.38 -30.37 19.18
CA SER A 147 -6.90 -30.80 17.87
C SER A 147 -7.13 -29.64 16.90
N TYR A 148 -7.70 -28.53 17.39
CA TYR A 148 -8.15 -27.43 16.54
C TYR A 148 -7.09 -26.36 16.30
N MET A 149 -6.14 -26.13 17.23
CA MET A 149 -5.09 -25.14 17.00
C MET A 149 -4.20 -25.46 15.78
N PRO A 150 -3.78 -26.72 15.52
CA PRO A 150 -3.07 -27.04 14.27
C PRO A 150 -3.91 -26.76 13.02
N GLN A 151 -5.21 -27.06 13.05
CA GLN A 151 -6.13 -26.77 11.95
C GLN A 151 -6.28 -25.27 11.70
N MET A 152 -6.26 -24.45 12.77
CA MET A 152 -6.23 -22.99 12.65
C MET A 152 -5.01 -22.51 11.89
N LEU A 153 -3.83 -23.09 12.14
CA LEU A 153 -2.60 -22.74 11.44
C LEU A 153 -2.67 -23.06 9.94
N GLU A 154 -3.31 -24.17 9.59
CA GLU A 154 -3.46 -24.61 8.20
C GLU A 154 -4.50 -23.79 7.44
N ARG A 155 -5.65 -23.51 8.07
CA ARG A 155 -6.76 -22.79 7.43
C ARG A 155 -6.54 -21.28 7.36
N TYR A 156 -5.90 -20.71 8.39
CA TYR A 156 -5.68 -19.27 8.50
C TYR A 156 -4.19 -18.97 8.74
N PRO A 157 -3.32 -19.22 7.74
CA PRO A 157 -1.89 -19.04 7.90
C PRO A 157 -1.53 -17.56 8.13
N VAL A 158 -0.76 -17.31 9.19
CA VAL A 158 -0.25 -15.99 9.56
C VAL A 158 1.28 -15.97 9.63
N VAL A 159 1.85 -14.77 9.74
CA VAL A 159 3.31 -14.56 9.71
C VAL A 159 3.99 -15.29 10.87
N GLY A 160 3.49 -15.11 12.10
CA GLY A 160 4.06 -15.68 13.32
C GLY A 160 5.40 -15.06 13.71
N TRP A 161 5.94 -15.55 14.83
CA TRP A 161 7.20 -15.15 15.41
C TRP A 161 8.30 -16.15 15.07
N VAL A 162 9.38 -15.67 14.49
CA VAL A 162 10.61 -16.46 14.30
C VAL A 162 11.69 -15.81 15.15
N ARG A 163 12.32 -16.60 16.04
CA ARG A 163 13.45 -16.08 16.80
C ARG A 163 14.54 -15.68 15.79
N PRO A 164 15.03 -14.44 15.83
CA PRO A 164 16.09 -14.04 14.92
C PRO A 164 17.32 -14.91 15.14
N GLN A 165 17.79 -15.53 14.07
CA GLN A 165 19.04 -16.27 14.03
C GLN A 165 19.92 -15.64 12.96
N ASN A 166 21.19 -15.41 13.27
CA ASN A 166 22.18 -14.92 12.32
C ASN A 166 21.75 -13.63 11.60
N ILE A 167 21.06 -12.70 12.29
CA ILE A 167 20.62 -11.42 11.69
C ILE A 167 21.79 -10.74 10.98
N GLN A 168 22.95 -10.69 11.63
CA GLN A 168 24.13 -10.07 11.05
C GLN A 168 24.58 -10.76 9.76
N VAL A 169 24.65 -12.09 9.73
CA VAL A 169 25.02 -12.85 8.51
C VAL A 169 24.00 -12.62 7.39
N LEU A 170 22.71 -12.57 7.71
CA LEU A 170 21.65 -12.27 6.73
C LEU A 170 21.74 -10.82 6.24
N GLN A 171 22.07 -9.87 7.11
CA GLN A 171 22.29 -8.47 6.72
C GLN A 171 23.53 -8.33 5.84
N ASP A 172 24.63 -8.99 6.20
CA ASP A 172 25.87 -9.01 5.43
C ASP A 172 25.64 -9.64 4.05
N GLU A 173 24.85 -10.73 3.97
CA GLU A 173 24.49 -11.35 2.70
C GLU A 173 23.51 -10.47 1.90
N ILE A 174 22.54 -9.80 2.54
CA ILE A 174 21.65 -8.83 1.89
C ILE A 174 22.47 -7.67 1.31
N ASP A 175 23.45 -7.14 2.05
CA ASP A 175 24.27 -6.02 1.60
C ASP A 175 25.28 -6.45 0.54
N ARG A 176 25.83 -7.66 0.65
CA ARG A 176 26.61 -8.30 -0.41
C ARG A 176 25.78 -8.48 -1.68
N LEU A 177 24.56 -9.02 -1.57
CA LEU A 177 23.65 -9.21 -2.70
C LEU A 177 23.21 -7.87 -3.28
N LYS A 178 22.94 -6.83 -2.48
CA LYS A 178 22.68 -5.47 -2.98
C LYS A 178 23.89 -4.92 -3.73
N THR A 179 25.10 -5.15 -3.22
CA THR A 179 26.35 -4.72 -3.86
C THR A 179 26.55 -5.45 -5.17
N GLN A 180 26.35 -6.77 -5.20
CA GLN A 180 26.39 -7.59 -6.41
C GLN A 180 25.29 -7.18 -7.39
N LEU A 181 24.08 -6.88 -6.93
CA LEU A 181 22.97 -6.46 -7.78
C LEU A 181 23.20 -5.05 -8.33
N ALA A 182 23.84 -4.16 -7.55
CA ALA A 182 24.33 -2.88 -8.04
C ALA A 182 25.44 -3.06 -9.07
N GLN A 183 26.41 -3.95 -8.83
CA GLN A 183 27.50 -4.27 -9.76
C GLN A 183 26.99 -4.93 -11.02
N VAL A 184 26.06 -5.88 -10.94
CA VAL A 184 25.39 -6.54 -12.07
C VAL A 184 24.52 -5.54 -12.80
N LYS A 185 23.76 -4.66 -12.15
CA LYS A 185 23.08 -3.54 -12.84
C LYS A 185 24.07 -2.59 -13.52
N HIS A 186 25.26 -2.41 -12.95
CA HIS A 186 26.31 -1.58 -13.54
C HIS A 186 27.08 -2.28 -14.68
N SER A 187 27.18 -3.61 -14.67
CA SER A 187 27.86 -4.44 -15.67
C SER A 187 26.91 -5.02 -16.74
N GLN A 188 25.59 -5.04 -16.47
CA GLN A 188 24.49 -5.14 -17.45
C GLN A 188 24.14 -3.77 -18.06
N ALA A 189 24.88 -2.72 -17.75
CA ALA A 189 25.11 -1.66 -18.73
C ALA A 189 26.27 -2.12 -19.64
N PRO A 190 25.99 -2.96 -20.65
CA PRO A 190 25.32 -2.49 -21.86
C PRO A 190 24.31 -3.45 -22.53
N LYS A 191 23.25 -2.88 -23.12
CA LYS A 191 22.41 -3.41 -24.22
C LYS A 191 21.70 -4.77 -23.99
N GLU A 192 20.63 -4.77 -23.22
CA GLU A 192 19.44 -5.52 -23.64
C GLU A 192 18.26 -4.55 -23.71
N ALA A 193 17.83 -4.34 -24.95
CA ALA A 193 16.62 -3.60 -25.28
C ALA A 193 15.43 -4.36 -24.70
N ASP A 194 14.86 -3.84 -23.61
CA ASP A 194 13.54 -4.24 -23.19
C ASP A 194 12.58 -3.97 -24.37
N PRO A 195 11.94 -4.99 -24.98
CA PRO A 195 11.09 -4.84 -26.16
C PRO A 195 9.86 -3.95 -25.89
N PHE A 196 9.54 -3.69 -24.62
CA PHE A 196 8.46 -2.80 -24.20
C PHE A 196 8.92 -1.42 -23.69
N LEU A 197 10.23 -1.20 -23.47
CA LEU A 197 10.78 0.12 -23.06
C LEU A 197 11.74 0.74 -24.08
N THR A 198 12.04 0.06 -25.19
CA THR A 198 12.70 0.69 -26.33
C THR A 198 11.66 1.45 -27.16
N LEU A 199 11.50 2.73 -26.86
CA LEU A 199 10.90 3.64 -27.81
C LEU A 199 11.69 3.53 -29.15
N PRO A 200 11.00 3.52 -30.30
CA PRO A 200 11.67 3.47 -31.58
C PRO A 200 12.66 4.65 -31.68
N LYS A 201 13.83 4.40 -32.27
CA LYS A 201 14.73 5.50 -32.65
C LYS A 201 13.96 6.41 -33.60
N VAL A 202 13.81 7.67 -33.21
CA VAL A 202 13.11 8.68 -34.00
C VAL A 202 14.11 9.54 -34.77
N SER A 203 13.78 9.85 -36.02
CA SER A 203 14.41 10.93 -36.76
C SER A 203 13.98 12.28 -36.18
N ILE A 204 14.81 13.29 -36.34
CA ILE A 204 14.50 14.67 -35.92
C ILE A 204 13.26 15.23 -36.65
N HIS A 205 12.93 14.69 -37.82
CA HIS A 205 11.78 15.09 -38.63
C HIS A 205 10.53 14.23 -38.39
N ASP A 206 10.63 13.18 -37.56
CA ASP A 206 9.46 12.37 -37.24
C ASP A 206 8.48 13.20 -36.41
N VAL A 207 7.20 13.00 -36.70
CA VAL A 207 6.10 13.69 -36.04
C VAL A 207 5.71 12.95 -34.76
N PHE A 208 5.52 13.71 -33.69
CA PHE A 208 5.03 13.25 -32.41
C PHE A 208 3.71 13.95 -32.07
N ASN A 209 2.65 13.15 -31.95
CA ASN A 209 1.32 13.61 -31.58
C ASN A 209 1.09 13.39 -30.08
N PHE A 210 0.62 14.41 -29.38
CA PHE A 210 0.28 14.30 -27.97
C PHE A 210 -0.87 15.21 -27.57
N ASP A 211 -1.67 14.75 -26.61
CA ASP A 211 -2.70 15.56 -25.99
C ASP A 211 -2.13 16.43 -24.85
N TYR A 212 -2.78 17.56 -24.62
CA TYR A 212 -2.54 18.41 -23.46
C TYR A 212 -3.84 19.05 -23.02
N ARG A 213 -3.97 19.34 -21.72
CA ARG A 213 -5.13 20.02 -21.15
C ARG A 213 -4.97 21.53 -21.27
N VAL A 214 -6.06 22.25 -21.57
CA VAL A 214 -6.06 23.72 -21.65
C VAL A 214 -7.43 24.30 -21.32
N HIS A 215 -7.46 25.51 -20.77
CA HIS A 215 -8.69 26.28 -20.59
C HIS A 215 -8.90 27.21 -21.79
N ALA A 216 -9.99 27.02 -22.51
CA ALA A 216 -10.41 27.84 -23.65
C ALA A 216 -11.44 28.88 -23.19
N TYR A 217 -11.18 30.16 -23.44
CA TYR A 217 -12.05 31.27 -23.03
C TYR A 217 -12.89 31.79 -24.22
N GLN A 218 -14.20 31.85 -24.01
CA GLN A 218 -15.16 32.44 -24.95
C GLN A 218 -16.30 33.10 -24.17
N ASP A 219 -16.67 34.32 -24.58
CA ASP A 219 -17.83 35.06 -24.05
C ASP A 219 -17.86 35.18 -22.51
N GLY A 220 -16.68 35.31 -21.88
CA GLY A 220 -16.53 35.43 -20.42
C GLY A 220 -16.55 34.10 -19.65
N ASN A 221 -16.82 32.98 -20.31
CA ASN A 221 -16.74 31.62 -19.74
C ASN A 221 -15.47 30.91 -20.17
N PHE A 222 -15.09 29.85 -19.44
CA PHE A 222 -14.04 28.93 -19.86
C PHE A 222 -14.56 27.51 -20.03
N LYS A 223 -13.95 26.77 -20.95
CA LYS A 223 -14.17 25.34 -21.16
C LYS A 223 -12.83 24.62 -21.11
N GLU A 224 -12.74 23.57 -20.30
CA GLU A 224 -11.57 22.68 -20.31
C GLU A 224 -11.59 21.81 -21.56
N MET A 225 -10.45 21.73 -22.26
CA MET A 225 -10.29 20.98 -23.50
C MET A 225 -8.99 20.19 -23.49
N ASN A 226 -8.96 19.10 -24.25
CA ASN A 226 -7.79 18.25 -24.46
C ASN A 226 -7.45 18.15 -25.95
N PRO A 227 -7.02 19.25 -26.62
CA PRO A 227 -6.60 19.21 -28.01
C PRO A 227 -5.38 18.30 -28.22
N ILE A 228 -5.21 17.83 -29.46
CA ILE A 228 -4.02 17.09 -29.91
C ILE A 228 -3.07 18.08 -30.57
N ARG A 229 -1.82 18.10 -30.12
CA ARG A 229 -0.73 18.85 -30.72
C ARG A 229 0.10 17.93 -31.59
N GLU A 230 0.39 18.37 -32.81
CA GLU A 230 1.30 17.74 -33.75
C GLU A 230 2.61 18.56 -33.81
N MET A 231 3.75 17.93 -33.53
CA MET A 231 5.08 18.56 -33.61
C MET A 231 6.13 17.55 -34.04
N THR A 232 7.11 18.00 -34.81
CA THR A 232 8.33 17.22 -35.07
C THR A 232 9.27 17.22 -33.85
N TRP A 233 10.11 16.19 -33.74
CA TRP A 233 11.09 16.13 -32.66
C TRP A 233 12.07 17.30 -32.64
N ILE A 234 12.43 17.86 -33.80
CA ILE A 234 13.28 19.06 -33.88
C ILE A 234 12.57 20.29 -33.32
N GLU A 235 11.26 20.43 -33.48
CA GLU A 235 10.48 21.54 -32.91
C GLU A 235 10.39 21.41 -31.39
N ILE A 236 10.15 20.21 -30.88
CA ILE A 236 10.17 19.94 -29.43
C ILE A 236 11.55 20.24 -28.86
N LEU A 237 12.61 19.81 -29.55
CA LEU A 237 14.00 20.10 -29.16
C LEU A 237 14.28 21.62 -29.19
N LYS A 238 13.81 22.35 -30.21
CA LYS A 238 13.93 23.81 -30.28
C LYS A 238 13.31 24.49 -29.07
N VAL A 239 12.08 24.11 -28.71
CA VAL A 239 11.36 24.64 -27.56
C VAL A 239 12.13 24.40 -26.26
N LEU A 240 12.59 23.16 -26.04
CA LEU A 240 13.38 22.81 -24.84
C LEU A 240 14.76 23.48 -24.82
N SER A 241 15.38 23.70 -25.98
CA SER A 241 16.73 24.25 -26.07
C SER A 241 16.88 25.65 -25.49
N VAL A 242 15.79 26.40 -25.33
CA VAL A 242 15.81 27.76 -24.77
C VAL A 242 16.33 27.74 -23.33
N GLU A 243 15.83 26.82 -22.51
CA GLU A 243 16.19 26.70 -21.09
C GLU A 243 17.31 25.69 -20.83
N PHE A 244 17.42 24.63 -21.63
CA PHE A 244 18.36 23.53 -21.37
C PHE A 244 19.78 23.77 -21.93
N ARG A 245 20.09 24.97 -22.44
CA ARG A 245 21.48 25.39 -22.76
C ARG A 245 22.37 25.40 -21.52
N GLN A 246 21.79 25.79 -20.39
CA GLN A 246 22.40 25.75 -19.07
C GLN A 246 21.98 24.50 -18.31
N LYS A 247 22.61 24.27 -17.15
CA LYS A 247 22.29 23.13 -16.27
C LYS A 247 20.93 23.36 -15.63
N THR A 248 19.92 22.60 -16.05
CA THR A 248 18.52 22.90 -15.72
C THR A 248 17.85 21.72 -15.00
N PRO A 249 17.08 21.94 -13.93
CA PRO A 249 16.37 20.87 -13.23
C PRO A 249 15.33 20.15 -14.09
N GLU A 250 15.05 18.89 -13.78
CA GLU A 250 14.10 18.05 -14.52
C GLU A 250 12.66 18.62 -14.59
N ASP A 251 12.18 19.28 -13.53
CA ASP A 251 10.82 19.85 -13.53
C ASP A 251 10.63 20.92 -14.61
N SER A 252 11.72 21.53 -15.11
CA SER A 252 11.68 22.53 -16.16
C SER A 252 11.18 21.99 -17.50
N PHE A 253 11.26 20.68 -17.78
CA PHE A 253 10.66 20.10 -19.00
C PHE A 253 9.18 20.44 -19.10
N SER A 254 8.44 20.23 -18.00
CA SER A 254 7.00 20.53 -17.95
C SER A 254 6.73 22.02 -18.07
N LYS A 255 7.53 22.86 -17.40
CA LYS A 255 7.36 24.32 -17.40
C LYS A 255 7.50 24.91 -18.80
N VAL A 256 8.58 24.53 -19.50
CA VAL A 256 8.88 25.04 -20.84
C VAL A 256 7.82 24.62 -21.86
N LEU A 257 7.41 23.34 -21.82
CA LEU A 257 6.39 22.83 -22.73
C LEU A 257 5.02 23.47 -22.45
N ASN A 258 4.64 23.62 -21.18
CA ASN A 258 3.39 24.27 -20.81
C ASN A 258 3.37 25.75 -21.22
N GLU A 259 4.48 26.47 -21.05
CA GLU A 259 4.58 27.87 -21.48
C GLU A 259 4.46 28.01 -23.00
N TYR A 260 5.11 27.12 -23.75
CA TYR A 260 4.97 27.06 -25.20
C TYR A 260 3.51 26.79 -25.62
N LEU A 261 2.87 25.76 -25.03
CA LEU A 261 1.48 25.39 -25.33
C LEU A 261 0.47 26.48 -24.94
N ASN A 262 0.75 27.29 -23.91
CA ASN A 262 -0.09 28.45 -23.60
C ASN A 262 -0.02 29.53 -24.69
N ARG A 263 1.12 29.67 -25.37
CA ARG A 263 1.31 30.67 -26.44
C ARG A 263 0.78 30.18 -27.80
N SER A 264 0.99 28.91 -28.13
CA SER A 264 0.62 28.33 -29.42
C SER A 264 -0.72 27.57 -29.41
N GLY A 265 -1.29 27.33 -28.24
CA GLY A 265 -2.46 26.47 -28.06
C GLY A 265 -3.78 27.00 -28.62
N LEU A 266 -3.85 28.30 -28.94
CA LEU A 266 -5.07 28.92 -29.46
C LEU A 266 -5.49 28.29 -30.79
N ALA A 267 -4.52 28.04 -31.68
CA ALA A 267 -4.78 27.47 -33.01
C ALA A 267 -5.40 26.07 -32.92
N ASP A 268 -4.91 25.22 -32.00
CA ASP A 268 -5.41 23.85 -31.85
C ASP A 268 -6.86 23.84 -31.35
N VAL A 269 -7.18 24.73 -30.41
CA VAL A 269 -8.53 24.83 -29.85
C VAL A 269 -9.51 25.39 -30.88
N GLN A 270 -9.08 26.35 -31.71
CA GLN A 270 -9.91 26.97 -32.76
C GLN A 270 -10.46 25.97 -33.78
N VAL A 271 -9.77 24.85 -34.01
CA VAL A 271 -10.27 23.75 -34.87
C VAL A 271 -11.61 23.21 -34.37
N SER A 272 -11.76 23.10 -33.05
CA SER A 272 -12.98 22.58 -32.41
C SER A 272 -13.93 23.68 -31.92
N MET A 273 -13.41 24.88 -31.67
CA MET A 273 -14.13 26.01 -31.09
C MET A 273 -13.71 27.32 -31.79
N PRO A 274 -14.26 27.62 -32.99
CA PRO A 274 -13.78 28.72 -33.82
C PRO A 274 -13.89 30.13 -33.19
N ARG A 275 -14.74 30.29 -32.16
CA ARG A 275 -14.99 31.56 -31.47
C ARG A 275 -14.14 31.76 -30.21
N VAL A 276 -13.24 30.85 -29.87
CA VAL A 276 -12.32 31.02 -28.74
C VAL A 276 -11.36 32.19 -29.03
N HIS A 277 -11.18 33.08 -28.06
CA HIS A 277 -10.28 34.24 -28.20
C HIS A 277 -9.02 34.13 -27.34
N ALA A 278 -9.01 33.30 -26.30
CA ALA A 278 -7.85 33.10 -25.45
C ALA A 278 -7.76 31.68 -24.90
N VAL A 279 -6.54 31.22 -24.63
CA VAL A 279 -6.26 29.97 -23.93
C VAL A 279 -5.32 30.22 -22.75
N ALA A 280 -5.48 29.47 -21.67
CA ALA A 280 -4.57 29.52 -20.53
C ALA A 280 -4.49 28.16 -19.80
N ARG A 281 -3.60 28.08 -18.81
CA ARG A 281 -3.42 26.90 -17.95
C ARG A 281 -3.12 25.61 -18.73
N ALA A 282 -2.39 25.72 -19.84
CA ALA A 282 -1.95 24.57 -20.60
C ALA A 282 -1.09 23.63 -19.74
N GLN A 283 -1.42 22.34 -19.75
CA GLN A 283 -0.73 21.29 -19.01
C GLN A 283 -0.55 20.05 -19.90
N ILE A 284 0.70 19.74 -20.22
CA ILE A 284 1.05 18.54 -21.00
C ILE A 284 0.65 17.24 -20.27
N ASN A 285 0.20 16.25 -21.04
CA ASN A 285 -0.07 14.91 -20.52
C ASN A 285 1.21 14.26 -19.94
N VAL A 286 1.08 13.60 -18.78
CA VAL A 286 2.21 12.99 -18.06
C VAL A 286 2.91 11.91 -18.89
N ARG A 287 2.16 11.12 -19.67
CA ARG A 287 2.73 10.08 -20.56
C ARG A 287 3.50 10.70 -21.73
N ALA A 288 2.96 11.77 -22.31
CA ALA A 288 3.64 12.51 -23.37
C ALA A 288 4.94 13.14 -22.86
N LEU A 289 4.89 13.80 -21.71
CA LEU A 289 6.06 14.38 -21.06
C LEU A 289 7.13 13.31 -20.79
N HIS A 290 6.74 12.15 -20.27
CA HIS A 290 7.66 11.03 -20.05
C HIS A 290 8.31 10.55 -21.36
N THR A 291 7.51 10.39 -22.42
CA THR A 291 7.99 9.96 -23.75
C THR A 291 8.98 10.97 -24.33
N ILE A 292 8.68 12.27 -24.23
CA ILE A 292 9.59 13.34 -24.67
C ILE A 292 10.91 13.26 -23.91
N LYS A 293 10.88 13.17 -22.58
CA LYS A 293 12.11 13.05 -21.77
C LYS A 293 12.95 11.83 -22.16
N GLN A 294 12.30 10.68 -22.36
CA GLN A 294 12.99 9.46 -22.77
C GLN A 294 13.62 9.60 -24.16
N GLN A 295 12.92 10.18 -25.14
CA GLN A 295 13.46 10.41 -26.47
C GLN A 295 14.61 11.41 -26.49
N MET A 296 14.51 12.50 -25.72
CA MET A 296 15.61 13.46 -25.60
C MET A 296 16.89 12.82 -25.06
N ARG A 297 16.74 11.91 -24.08
CA ARG A 297 17.86 11.14 -23.51
C ARG A 297 18.39 10.09 -24.48
N GLN A 298 17.52 9.26 -25.06
CA GLN A 298 17.91 8.14 -25.92
C GLN A 298 18.59 8.58 -27.21
N ASN A 299 18.24 9.77 -27.72
CA ASN A 299 18.87 10.34 -28.92
C ASN A 299 20.10 11.20 -28.60
N ASP A 300 20.54 11.25 -27.34
CA ASP A 300 21.61 12.11 -26.84
C ASP A 300 21.39 13.59 -27.20
N TRP A 301 20.15 14.07 -27.14
CA TRP A 301 19.85 15.49 -27.42
C TRP A 301 19.90 16.33 -26.15
N ILE A 302 19.25 15.86 -25.08
CA ILE A 302 19.31 16.46 -23.75
C ILE A 302 19.57 15.32 -22.76
N VAL A 303 20.65 15.43 -22.00
CA VAL A 303 21.15 14.34 -21.14
C VAL A 303 21.28 14.78 -19.69
N PRO A 304 21.13 13.86 -18.72
CA PRO A 304 21.39 14.15 -17.33
C PRO A 304 22.90 14.33 -17.10
N ILE A 305 23.28 15.38 -16.37
CA ILE A 305 24.68 15.77 -16.15
C ILE A 305 25.09 15.74 -14.68
N GLY A 306 24.16 15.45 -13.77
CA GLY A 306 24.43 15.38 -12.33
C GLY A 306 23.21 15.75 -11.49
N ARG A 307 23.46 16.13 -10.23
CA ARG A 307 22.46 16.63 -9.29
C ARG A 307 22.87 17.99 -8.73
N ASP A 308 21.89 18.81 -8.35
CA ASP A 308 22.13 20.05 -7.60
C ASP A 308 22.31 19.79 -6.08
N ASP A 309 22.57 20.85 -5.31
CA ASP A 309 22.73 20.78 -3.85
C ASP A 309 21.48 20.24 -3.13
N ARG A 310 20.31 20.32 -3.78
CA ARG A 310 19.03 19.77 -3.30
C ARG A 310 18.75 18.37 -3.85
N GLN A 311 19.76 17.69 -4.38
CA GLN A 311 19.68 16.34 -4.95
C GLN A 311 18.74 16.18 -6.16
N ARG A 312 18.35 17.27 -6.83
CA ARG A 312 17.51 17.25 -8.03
C ARG A 312 18.34 16.96 -9.27
N MET A 313 17.84 16.11 -10.16
CA MET A 313 18.54 15.77 -11.41
C MET A 313 18.63 16.99 -12.33
N LEU A 314 19.85 17.30 -12.78
CA LEU A 314 20.15 18.37 -13.72
C LEU A 314 20.35 17.79 -15.11
N TRP A 315 19.83 18.50 -16.11
CA TRP A 315 19.82 18.12 -17.50
C TRP A 315 20.43 19.25 -18.34
N GLN A 316 21.07 18.90 -19.44
CA GLN A 316 21.66 19.88 -20.36
C GLN A 316 21.62 19.37 -21.80
N ILE A 317 21.45 20.29 -22.74
CA ILE A 317 21.54 20.02 -24.16
C ILE A 317 22.97 19.62 -24.55
N THR A 318 23.09 18.66 -25.46
CA THR A 318 24.39 18.19 -25.94
C THR A 318 24.89 19.03 -27.13
N SER A 319 26.19 18.94 -27.40
CA SER A 319 26.79 19.51 -28.63
C SER A 319 26.19 18.92 -29.91
N LYS A 320 25.77 17.65 -29.87
CA LYS A 320 25.05 16.98 -30.97
C LYS A 320 23.72 17.68 -31.26
N ALA A 321 22.90 17.92 -30.24
CA ALA A 321 21.64 18.64 -30.40
C ALA A 321 21.84 20.09 -30.87
N LEU A 322 22.84 20.80 -30.35
CA LEU A 322 23.15 22.16 -30.79
C LEU A 322 23.46 22.22 -32.31
N ARG A 323 24.28 21.30 -32.82
CA ARG A 323 24.56 21.21 -34.26
C ARG A 323 23.32 20.88 -35.09
N LEU A 324 22.42 20.03 -34.59
CA LEU A 324 21.16 19.72 -35.26
C LEU A 324 20.26 20.96 -35.36
N LEU A 325 20.21 21.76 -34.31
CA LEU A 325 19.46 23.01 -34.28
C LEU A 325 20.02 24.05 -35.27
N GLU A 326 21.35 24.23 -35.29
CA GLU A 326 22.05 25.12 -36.23
C GLU A 326 21.81 24.72 -37.70
N ASN A 327 21.94 23.43 -38.01
CA ASN A 327 21.71 22.92 -39.36
C ASN A 327 20.25 23.11 -39.81
N SER A 328 19.29 22.97 -38.89
CA SER A 328 17.87 23.21 -39.19
C SER A 328 17.55 24.69 -39.46
N GLN A 329 18.29 25.62 -38.85
CA GLN A 329 18.13 27.06 -39.10
C GLN A 329 18.70 27.46 -40.47
N MET A 330 19.81 26.85 -40.88
CA MET A 330 20.43 27.09 -42.20
C MET A 330 19.57 26.57 -43.36
N LEU A 331 18.84 25.46 -43.18
CA LEU A 331 17.93 24.90 -44.18
C LEU A 331 16.65 25.72 -44.35
N GLY A 332 16.10 26.28 -43.27
CA GLY A 332 14.95 27.19 -43.32
C GLY A 332 15.27 28.55 -43.96
N ALA A 333 16.50 29.04 -43.82
CA ALA A 333 16.95 30.27 -44.49
C ALA A 333 17.15 30.09 -46.00
N ARG A 334 17.48 28.88 -46.48
CA ARG A 334 17.64 28.60 -47.92
C ARG A 334 16.32 28.39 -48.66
N SER A 335 15.24 28.03 -47.96
CA SER A 335 13.90 27.84 -48.56
C SER A 335 13.13 29.15 -48.78
N LEU A 336 13.67 30.28 -48.32
CA LEU A 336 13.13 31.64 -48.54
C LEU A 336 13.86 32.41 -49.67
N ILE A 337 14.78 31.77 -50.40
CA ILE A 337 15.56 32.39 -51.49
C ILE A 337 15.40 31.61 -52.81
N ILE A 338 14.25 30.98 -53.05
CA ILE A 338 13.89 30.48 -54.39
C ILE A 338 12.49 30.96 -54.74
#